data_AF-A0A2N1TWG4-F1
#
_entry.id   AF-A0A2N1TWG4-F1
#
_cell.length_a   1.000
_cell.length_b   1.000
_cell.length_c   1.000
_cell.angle_alpha   90.00
_cell.angle_beta   90.00
_cell.angle_gamma   90.00
#
_symmetry.space_group_name_H-M   'P 1'
#
loop_
_entity.id
_entity.type
_entity.pdbx_description
1 polymer ?
#
loop_
_entity_poly.entity_id
_entity_poly.type
_entity_poly.pdbx_seq_one_letter_code
_entity_poly.pdbx_strand_id
1 'polypeptide(L)'
;MKISLNWLKEYVAINESPDELCALLSNIGFGIEGVEQAGDDTVIDIEITSNRGDCLCHIGIAREIAAATGREVVLPKVKYEPVKKDIAGMVSVEIAEPKLCGRYTARIIEGVKVGPSPAWMAKRLEAVGLRSVNNVVD
;
A
#
# COMPACT_ATOMS: atom_id res chain seq x y z
N MET A 1 -5.04 -11.01 3.77
CA MET A 1 -4.34 -9.91 3.08
C MET A 1 -2.86 -10.05 3.36
N LYS A 2 -2.03 -10.19 2.31
CA LYS A 2 -0.57 -10.32 2.45
C LYS A 2 0.11 -8.98 2.72
N ILE A 3 0.90 -8.92 3.78
CA ILE A 3 1.69 -7.74 4.19
C ILE A 3 3.17 -8.12 4.24
N SER A 4 3.98 -7.38 3.48
CA SER A 4 5.44 -7.44 3.51
C SER A 4 5.99 -6.75 4.75
N LEU A 5 6.80 -7.45 5.54
CA LEU A 5 7.44 -6.91 6.73
C LEU A 5 8.50 -5.85 6.38
N ASN A 6 9.28 -6.08 5.33
CA ASN A 6 10.29 -5.11 4.88
C ASN A 6 9.64 -3.79 4.43
N TRP A 7 8.50 -3.84 3.75
CA TRP A 7 7.75 -2.64 3.38
C TRP A 7 7.09 -1.98 4.59
N LEU A 8 6.53 -2.77 5.51
CA LEU A 8 5.87 -2.25 6.72
C LEU A 8 6.84 -1.44 7.61
N LYS A 9 8.11 -1.87 7.69
CA LYS A 9 9.19 -1.17 8.42
C LYS A 9 9.45 0.26 7.92
N GLU A 10 9.03 0.61 6.71
CA GLU A 10 9.13 1.99 6.21
C GLU A 10 8.11 2.93 6.84
N TYR A 11 7.01 2.38 7.35
CA TYR A 11 5.89 3.15 7.89
C TYR A 11 5.84 3.15 9.41
N VAL A 12 6.43 2.17 10.08
CA VAL A 12 6.51 2.11 11.54
C VAL A 12 7.77 1.36 11.96
N ALA A 13 8.40 1.79 13.05
CA ALA A 13 9.53 1.07 13.61
C ALA A 13 9.06 -0.29 14.18
N ILE A 14 9.68 -1.37 13.71
CA ILE A 14 9.41 -2.74 14.15
C ILE A 14 10.72 -3.32 14.66
N ASN A 15 10.74 -3.62 15.96
CA ASN A 15 11.89 -4.23 16.65
C ASN A 15 11.60 -5.70 17.01
N GLU A 16 10.34 -6.09 16.91
CA GLU A 16 9.83 -7.44 17.14
C GLU A 16 10.33 -8.41 16.07
N SER A 17 10.57 -9.64 16.48
CA SER A 17 10.66 -10.78 15.56
C SER A 17 9.31 -11.01 14.85
N PRO A 18 9.30 -11.73 13.70
CA PRO A 18 8.05 -12.04 13.01
C PRO A 18 7.00 -12.72 13.90
N ASP A 19 7.41 -13.63 14.79
CA ASP A 19 6.51 -14.34 15.70
C ASP A 19 5.90 -13.41 16.75
N GLU A 20 6.71 -12.53 17.34
CA GLU A 20 6.25 -11.50 18.29
C GLU A 20 5.29 -10.52 17.62
N LEU A 21 5.55 -10.14 16.37
CA LEU A 21 4.66 -9.27 15.62
C LEU A 21 3.33 -9.96 15.30
N CYS A 22 3.35 -11.25 14.94
CA CYS A 22 2.11 -12.03 14.73
C CYS A 22 1.30 -12.14 16.03
N ALA A 23 1.97 -12.36 17.17
CA ALA A 23 1.32 -12.38 18.47
C ALA A 23 0.71 -11.02 18.84
N LEU A 24 1.43 -9.92 18.58
CA LEU A 24 0.93 -8.56 18.76
C LEU A 24 -0.32 -8.29 17.92
N LEU A 25 -0.27 -8.60 16.63
CA LEU A 25 -1.39 -8.44 15.69
C LEU A 25 -2.60 -9.30 16.10
N SER A 26 -2.36 -10.53 16.54
CA SER A 26 -3.40 -11.41 17.10
C SER A 26 -4.05 -10.80 18.35
N ASN A 27 -3.25 -10.25 19.27
CA ASN A 27 -3.75 -9.65 20.50
C ASN A 27 -4.62 -8.40 20.27
N ILE A 28 -4.39 -7.68 19.17
CA ILE A 28 -5.21 -6.52 18.79
C ILE A 28 -6.36 -6.88 17.84
N GLY A 29 -6.60 -8.19 17.62
CA GLY A 29 -7.80 -8.70 16.97
C GLY A 29 -7.68 -9.04 15.48
N PHE A 30 -6.46 -9.16 14.95
CA PHE A 30 -6.24 -9.62 13.57
C PHE A 30 -5.98 -11.13 13.52
N GLY A 31 -6.68 -11.85 12.65
CA GLY A 31 -6.40 -13.26 12.38
C GLY A 31 -5.11 -13.40 11.57
N ILE A 32 -4.22 -14.31 11.97
CA ILE A 32 -3.02 -14.65 11.20
C ILE A 32 -3.29 -15.95 10.45
N GLU A 33 -3.48 -15.84 9.14
CA GLU A 33 -3.77 -16.97 8.25
C GLU A 33 -2.49 -17.72 7.88
N GLY A 34 -1.36 -17.02 7.83
CA GLY A 34 -0.09 -17.64 7.50
C GLY A 34 1.09 -16.68 7.54
N VAL A 35 2.29 -17.26 7.53
CA VAL A 35 3.54 -16.55 7.39
C VAL A 35 4.37 -17.26 6.32
N GLU A 36 4.74 -16.53 5.29
CA GLU A 36 5.48 -17.03 4.13
C GLU A 36 6.81 -16.29 4.00
N GLN A 37 7.82 -16.96 3.44
CA GLN A 37 9.08 -16.33 3.05
C GLN A 37 9.07 -16.02 1.55
N ALA A 38 9.34 -14.75 1.21
CA ALA A 38 9.44 -14.25 -0.14
C ALA A 38 10.84 -13.67 -0.39
N GLY A 39 11.79 -14.56 -0.70
CA GLY A 39 13.21 -14.20 -0.82
C GLY A 39 13.82 -13.86 0.53
N ASP A 40 14.13 -12.58 0.75
CA ASP A 40 14.67 -12.01 2.01
C ASP A 40 13.58 -11.27 2.82
N ASP A 41 12.32 -11.37 2.42
CA ASP A 41 11.19 -10.69 3.06
C ASP A 41 10.23 -11.71 3.69
N THR A 42 9.72 -11.35 4.86
CA THR A 42 8.69 -12.13 5.56
C THR A 42 7.33 -11.52 5.28
N VAL A 43 6.42 -12.33 4.75
CA VAL A 43 5.08 -11.91 4.37
C VAL A 43 4.08 -12.56 5.32
N ILE A 44 3.28 -11.72 5.98
CA ILE A 44 2.25 -12.15 6.92
C ILE A 44 0.91 -12.05 6.20
N ASP A 45 0.14 -13.14 6.14
CA ASP A 45 -1.23 -13.11 5.65
C ASP A 45 -2.19 -12.87 6.82
N ILE A 46 -2.85 -11.72 6.77
CA ILE A 46 -3.70 -11.21 7.84
C ILE A 46 -5.17 -11.23 7.40
N GLU A 47 -6.03 -11.87 8.16
CA GLU A 47 -7.48 -11.75 7.98
C GLU A 47 -7.95 -10.37 8.46
N ILE A 48 -8.57 -9.61 7.56
CA ILE A 48 -9.13 -8.29 7.86
C ILE A 48 -10.65 -8.41 7.87
N THR A 49 -11.25 -8.07 9.00
CA THR A 49 -12.71 -8.08 9.18
C THR A 49 -13.39 -7.02 8.30
N SER A 50 -14.65 -7.27 7.92
CA SER A 50 -15.36 -6.42 6.95
C SER A 50 -15.57 -4.97 7.40
N ASN A 51 -15.50 -4.69 8.71
CA ASN A 51 -15.62 -3.36 9.28
C ASN A 51 -14.27 -2.61 9.40
N ARG A 52 -13.13 -3.23 9.04
CA ARG A 52 -11.77 -2.67 9.13
C ARG A 52 -11.13 -2.40 7.77
N GLY A 53 -11.89 -1.75 6.87
CA GLY A 53 -11.39 -1.38 5.54
C GLY A 53 -10.15 -0.47 5.56
N ASP A 54 -9.92 0.25 6.67
CA ASP A 54 -8.73 1.04 6.93
C ASP A 54 -7.44 0.20 7.00
N CYS A 55 -7.54 -1.09 7.34
CA CYS A 55 -6.43 -2.04 7.45
C CYS A 55 -6.14 -2.81 6.16
N LEU A 56 -6.84 -2.55 5.05
CA LEU A 56 -6.59 -3.17 3.75
C LEU A 56 -5.36 -2.58 3.02
N CYS A 57 -4.37 -2.09 3.76
CA CYS A 57 -3.11 -1.55 3.25
C CYS A 57 -2.01 -1.59 4.32
N HIS A 58 -0.73 -1.58 3.91
CA HIS A 58 0.41 -1.53 4.84
C HIS A 58 0.39 -0.33 5.78
N ILE A 59 -0.08 0.84 5.32
CA ILE A 59 -0.18 2.04 6.17
C ILE A 59 -1.23 1.84 7.27
N GLY A 60 -2.33 1.16 6.98
CA GLY A 60 -3.36 0.81 7.95
C GLY A 60 -2.81 -0.09 9.05
N ILE A 61 -2.15 -1.18 8.67
CA ILE A 61 -1.49 -2.09 9.63
C ILE A 61 -0.38 -1.37 10.41
N ALA A 62 0.39 -0.49 9.78
CA ALA A 62 1.41 0.30 10.47
C ALA A 62 0.81 1.20 11.56
N ARG A 63 -0.40 1.76 11.33
CA ARG A 63 -1.13 2.55 12.35
C ARG A 63 -1.56 1.71 13.54
N GLU A 64 -2.02 0.49 13.31
CA GLU A 64 -2.41 -0.43 14.39
C GLU A 64 -1.19 -0.82 15.24
N ILE A 65 -0.08 -1.17 14.60
CA ILE A 65 1.18 -1.47 15.29
C ILE A 65 1.67 -0.24 16.08
N ALA A 66 1.65 0.94 15.46
CA ALA A 66 2.03 2.19 16.12
C ALA A 66 1.17 2.47 17.36
N ALA A 67 -0.15 2.30 17.26
CA ALA A 67 -1.06 2.46 18.38
C ALA A 67 -0.80 1.44 19.50
N ALA A 68 -0.54 0.18 19.16
CA ALA A 68 -0.28 -0.88 20.13
C ALA A 68 1.09 -0.76 20.82
N THR A 69 2.08 -0.18 20.14
CA THR A 69 3.47 -0.09 20.61
C THR A 69 3.87 1.30 21.11
N GLY A 70 2.99 2.31 20.95
CA GLY A 70 3.28 3.71 21.28
C GLY A 70 4.28 4.38 20.33
N ARG A 71 4.47 3.84 19.12
CA ARG A 71 5.41 4.35 18.11
C ARG A 71 4.72 5.32 17.15
N GLU A 72 5.54 6.06 16.40
CA GLU A 72 5.02 6.97 15.38
C GLU A 72 4.92 6.30 14.01
N VAL A 73 3.90 6.68 13.25
CA VAL A 73 3.74 6.30 11.85
C VAL A 73 4.42 7.32 10.96
N VAL A 74 5.28 6.85 10.06
CA VAL A 74 5.94 7.64 9.02
C VAL A 74 5.14 7.51 7.73
N LEU A 75 4.44 8.56 7.32
CA LEU A 75 3.70 8.55 6.06
C LEU A 75 4.62 8.91 4.88
N PRO A 76 4.44 8.26 3.70
CA PRO A 76 5.24 8.57 2.52
C PRO A 76 4.97 10.00 2.06
N LYS A 77 6.04 10.77 1.86
CA LYS A 77 5.95 12.15 1.37
C LYS A 77 5.97 12.15 -0.15
N VAL A 78 4.83 12.45 -0.77
CA VAL A 78 4.74 12.62 -2.21
C VAL A 78 5.16 14.05 -2.58
N LYS A 79 6.30 14.19 -3.26
CA LYS A 79 6.78 15.47 -3.79
C LYS A 79 6.71 15.45 -5.31
N TYR A 80 6.01 16.41 -5.88
CA TYR A 80 6.06 16.71 -7.31
C TYR A 80 5.80 18.20 -7.49
N GLU A 81 6.38 18.78 -8.54
CA GLU A 81 6.09 20.15 -8.92
C GLU A 81 4.91 20.14 -9.89
N PRO A 82 3.78 20.81 -9.55
CA PRO A 82 2.66 20.90 -10.48
C PRO A 82 3.07 21.74 -11.69
N VAL A 83 2.94 21.17 -12.88
CA VAL A 83 3.12 21.92 -14.12
C VAL A 83 1.96 22.90 -14.25
N LYS A 84 2.25 24.18 -14.48
CA LYS A 84 1.22 25.24 -14.65
C LYS A 84 0.51 25.19 -16.01
N LYS A 85 0.59 24.07 -16.73
CA LYS A 85 -0.03 23.88 -18.04
C LYS A 85 -1.52 23.68 -17.82
N ASP A 86 -2.35 24.46 -18.52
CA ASP A 86 -3.78 24.20 -18.54
C ASP A 86 -4.06 22.85 -19.22
N ILE A 87 -4.87 22.02 -18.57
CA ILE A 87 -5.29 20.72 -19.09
C ILE A 87 -6.66 20.79 -19.78
N ALA A 88 -7.32 21.95 -19.73
CA ALA A 88 -8.57 22.18 -20.44
C ALA A 88 -8.38 21.87 -21.94
N GLY A 89 -9.20 20.96 -22.46
CA GLY A 89 -9.13 20.50 -23.85
C GLY A 89 -8.21 19.29 -24.11
N MET A 90 -7.43 18.83 -23.14
CA MET A 90 -6.67 17.57 -23.26
C MET A 90 -7.46 16.35 -22.81
N VAL A 91 -8.29 16.52 -21.78
CA VAL A 91 -9.14 15.47 -21.22
C VAL A 91 -10.45 16.08 -20.75
N SER A 92 -11.55 15.37 -20.97
CA SER A 92 -12.84 15.65 -20.35
C SER A 92 -13.23 14.48 -19.45
N VAL A 93 -13.81 14.78 -18.30
CA VAL A 93 -14.36 13.79 -17.36
C VAL A 93 -15.85 14.10 -17.21
N GLU A 94 -16.67 13.11 -17.47
CA GLU A 94 -18.12 13.17 -17.28
C GLU A 94 -18.53 12.10 -16.26
N ILE A 95 -19.39 12.49 -15.31
CA ILE A 95 -20.02 11.55 -14.38
C ILE A 95 -21.41 11.27 -14.92
N ALA A 96 -21.55 10.16 -15.66
CA ALA A 96 -22.82 9.77 -16.28
C ALA A 96 -23.92 9.44 -15.24
N GLU A 97 -23.55 8.91 -14.07
CA GLU A 97 -24.49 8.50 -13.01
C GLU A 97 -24.11 9.08 -11.64
N PRO A 98 -24.36 10.38 -11.37
CA PRO A 98 -23.90 11.06 -10.15
C PRO A 98 -24.47 10.49 -8.84
N LYS A 99 -25.63 9.81 -8.90
CA LYS A 99 -26.24 9.17 -7.72
C LYS A 99 -25.50 7.89 -7.30
N LEU A 100 -24.88 7.18 -8.24
CA LEU A 100 -24.15 5.95 -7.98
C LEU A 100 -22.65 6.22 -7.76
N CYS A 101 -22.09 7.21 -8.48
CA CYS A 101 -20.70 7.62 -8.37
C CYS A 101 -20.61 9.14 -8.27
N GLY A 102 -20.63 9.69 -7.06
CA GLY A 102 -20.65 11.14 -6.84
C GLY A 102 -19.30 11.84 -7.08
N ARG A 103 -18.21 11.11 -7.33
CA ARG A 103 -16.87 11.71 -7.48
C ARG A 103 -15.97 10.90 -8.42
N TYR A 104 -15.43 11.56 -9.43
CA TYR A 104 -14.34 11.08 -10.26
C TYR A 104 -13.30 12.19 -10.42
N THR A 105 -12.02 11.87 -10.28
CA THR A 105 -10.92 12.82 -10.46
C THR A 105 -9.85 12.21 -11.35
N ALA A 106 -9.28 12.99 -12.26
CA ALA A 106 -8.19 12.57 -13.14
C ALA A 106 -7.00 13.53 -13.04
N ARG A 107 -5.81 13.05 -13.42
CA ARG A 107 -4.59 13.85 -13.55
C ARG A 107 -3.85 13.40 -14.81
N ILE A 108 -3.26 14.35 -15.54
CA ILE A 108 -2.41 14.06 -16.68
C ILE A 108 -0.95 14.05 -16.23
N ILE A 109 -0.21 13.02 -16.67
CA ILE A 109 1.24 12.91 -16.50
C ILE A 109 1.83 12.75 -17.91
N GLU A 110 2.69 13.67 -18.32
CA GLU A 110 3.33 13.66 -19.64
C GLU A 110 4.80 13.23 -19.54
N GLY A 111 5.38 12.78 -20.65
CA GLY A 111 6.80 12.43 -20.73
C GLY A 111 7.17 11.09 -20.08
N VAL A 112 6.18 10.23 -19.80
CA VAL A 112 6.41 8.90 -19.23
C VAL A 112 6.98 7.98 -20.31
N LYS A 113 8.16 7.39 -20.04
CA LYS A 113 8.70 6.29 -20.84
C LYS A 113 8.32 4.98 -20.18
N VAL A 114 7.54 4.17 -20.89
CA VAL A 114 7.15 2.83 -20.43
C VAL A 114 8.35 1.89 -20.49
N GLY A 115 8.56 1.14 -19.41
CA GLY A 115 9.62 0.14 -19.30
C GLY A 115 9.45 -0.73 -18.05
N PRO A 116 10.41 -1.64 -17.79
CA PRO A 116 10.36 -2.47 -16.59
C PRO A 116 10.31 -1.61 -15.32
N SER A 117 9.54 -2.05 -14.33
CA SER A 117 9.51 -1.42 -13.02
C SER A 117 10.88 -1.53 -12.34
N PRO A 118 11.25 -0.56 -11.49
CA PRO A 118 12.42 -0.70 -10.64
C PRO A 118 12.36 -1.99 -9.83
N ALA A 119 13.50 -2.67 -9.66
CA ALA A 119 13.55 -3.99 -9.01
C ALA A 119 12.92 -4.01 -7.60
N TRP A 120 13.07 -2.92 -6.84
CA TRP A 120 12.47 -2.80 -5.50
C TRP A 120 10.94 -2.80 -5.52
N MET A 121 10.32 -2.25 -6.57
CA MET A 121 8.87 -2.16 -6.73
C MET A 121 8.32 -3.51 -7.17
N ALA A 122 8.93 -4.09 -8.22
CA ALA A 122 8.55 -5.42 -8.70
C ALA A 122 8.60 -6.46 -7.58
N LYS A 123 9.69 -6.48 -6.80
CA LYS A 123 9.86 -7.37 -5.65
C LYS A 123 8.77 -7.20 -4.58
N ARG A 124 8.32 -5.97 -4.29
CA ARG A 124 7.24 -5.72 -3.33
C ARG A 124 5.91 -6.26 -3.81
N LEU A 125 5.56 -6.01 -5.07
CA LEU A 125 4.33 -6.50 -5.67
C LEU A 125 4.31 -8.02 -5.68
N GLU A 126 5.40 -8.65 -6.12
CA GLU A 126 5.54 -10.10 -6.18
C GLU A 126 5.49 -10.74 -4.79
N ALA A 127 6.10 -10.12 -3.77
CA ALA A 127 6.03 -10.60 -2.39
C ALA A 127 4.60 -10.68 -1.86
N VAL A 128 3.70 -9.77 -2.28
CA VAL A 128 2.29 -9.80 -1.89
C VAL A 128 1.40 -10.54 -2.90
N GLY A 129 2.00 -11.29 -3.83
CA GLY A 129 1.29 -12.15 -4.79
C GLY A 129 0.80 -11.42 -6.05
N LEU A 130 1.28 -10.21 -6.33
CA LEU A 130 0.95 -9.45 -7.53
C LEU A 130 2.06 -9.59 -8.58
N ARG A 131 1.68 -9.89 -9.83
CA ARG A 131 2.62 -9.97 -10.94
C ARG A 131 3.01 -8.56 -11.40
N SER A 132 4.31 -8.24 -11.37
CA SER A 132 4.85 -7.02 -11.98
C SER A 132 4.66 -7.02 -13.50
N VAL A 133 4.33 -5.86 -14.07
CA VAL A 133 4.06 -5.66 -15.49
C VAL A 133 4.98 -4.60 -16.09
N ASN A 134 4.88 -3.35 -15.62
CA ASN A 134 5.73 -2.24 -16.04
C ASN A 134 5.56 -1.03 -15.10
N ASN A 135 6.44 -0.05 -15.21
CA ASN A 135 6.52 1.13 -14.34
C ASN A 135 5.29 2.06 -14.31
N VAL A 136 4.27 1.81 -15.13
CA VAL A 136 3.00 2.56 -15.16
C VAL A 136 1.84 1.73 -14.62
N VAL A 137 1.87 0.41 -14.81
CA VAL A 137 0.83 -0.51 -14.32
C VAL A 137 1.06 -0.86 -12.84
N ASP A 138 2.33 -0.96 -12.44
CA ASP A 138 2.80 -1.28 -11.09
C ASP A 138 2.74 -0.08 -10.15
#